data_AF-A0A397UX94-F1
#
_entry.id   AF-A0A397UX94-F1
#
_cell.length_a   1.000
_cell.length_b   1.000
_cell.length_c   1.000
_cell.angle_alpha   90.00
_cell.angle_beta   90.00
_cell.angle_gamma   90.00
#
_symmetry.space_group_name_H-M   'P 1'
#
loop_
_entity.id
_entity.type
_entity.pdbx_description
1 polymer ?
#
loop_
_entity_poly.entity_id
_entity_poly.type
_entity_poly.pdbx_seq_one_letter_code
_entity_poly.pdbx_strand_id
1 'polypeptide(L)'
;MASDEFTSIQENALINLLKRDDLQIEESEIWDKVIQWGKEQTPDLPSDLNQWTEKNFLDLKTTLDQCIPLIRYFQMSGKDIVAKVKPYRQILGLNLWDDISTKIMDPDASISSTILPARKKIPVQLPVREVHFINSSSVINDEHFAEISSWIDRRPSKYDITEIPYEFNLLLRGTRDGFTSETFHRLCDNILIYLALWLL
;
A
#
# COMPACT_ATOMS: atom_id res chain seq x y z
N MET A 1 0.57 -8.61 8.94
CA MET A 1 0.95 -9.78 8.14
C MET A 1 1.79 -9.26 6.99
N ALA A 2 3.11 -9.37 7.09
CA ALA A 2 4.00 -9.09 5.96
C ALA A 2 3.90 -10.31 5.03
N SER A 3 3.35 -10.14 3.83
CA SER A 3 3.36 -11.24 2.86
C SER A 3 4.78 -11.34 2.29
N ASP A 4 5.40 -12.49 2.48
CA ASP A 4 6.67 -12.89 1.87
C ASP A 4 6.57 -12.99 0.33
N GLU A 5 5.40 -12.76 -0.27
CA GLU A 5 5.20 -12.79 -1.72
C GLU A 5 5.75 -11.55 -2.45
N PHE A 6 5.88 -10.39 -1.79
CA PHE A 6 6.26 -9.15 -2.49
C PHE A 6 7.68 -9.23 -3.08
N THR A 7 8.58 -9.96 -2.44
CA THR A 7 9.97 -10.12 -2.85
C THR A 7 10.12 -11.06 -4.06
N SER A 8 9.07 -11.84 -4.37
CA SER A 8 9.00 -12.73 -5.55
C SER A 8 8.49 -12.05 -6.83
N ILE A 9 8.05 -10.79 -6.74
CA ILE A 9 7.50 -10.05 -7.87
C ILE A 9 8.59 -9.84 -8.93
N GLN A 10 8.24 -10.06 -10.20
CA GLN A 10 9.13 -9.76 -11.33
C GLN A 10 9.41 -8.26 -11.43
N GLU A 11 10.63 -7.87 -11.79
CA GLU A 11 11.05 -6.47 -11.90
C GLU A 11 10.07 -5.61 -12.72
N ASN A 12 9.62 -6.12 -13.87
CA ASN A 12 8.64 -5.43 -14.72
C ASN A 12 7.33 -5.10 -14.01
N ALA A 13 6.84 -6.00 -13.14
CA ALA A 13 5.63 -5.76 -12.37
C ALA A 13 5.87 -4.69 -11.28
N LEU A 14 7.04 -4.70 -10.63
CA LEU A 14 7.43 -3.64 -9.69
C LEU A 14 7.52 -2.28 -10.40
N ILE A 15 8.18 -2.21 -11.55
CA ILE A 15 8.28 -1.00 -12.37
C ILE A 15 6.90 -0.47 -12.75
N ASN A 16 6.01 -1.34 -13.23
CA ASN A 16 4.65 -0.95 -13.58
C ASN A 16 3.87 -0.43 -12.37
N LEU A 17 4.06 -1.03 -11.19
CA LEU A 17 3.48 -0.55 -9.94
C LEU A 17 4.01 0.84 -9.56
N LEU A 18 5.32 1.06 -9.65
CA LEU A 18 5.95 2.34 -9.31
C LEU A 18 5.52 3.49 -10.23
N LYS A 19 5.19 3.21 -11.50
CA LYS A 19 4.67 4.20 -12.46
C LYS A 19 3.25 4.69 -12.16
N ARG A 20 2.45 3.94 -11.41
CA ARG A 20 1.03 4.26 -11.16
C ARG A 20 0.81 5.48 -10.28
N ASP A 21 0.02 6.45 -10.72
CA ASP A 21 -0.31 7.62 -9.89
C ASP A 21 -1.38 7.36 -8.82
N ASP A 22 -2.09 6.23 -8.89
CA ASP A 22 -3.24 5.90 -8.02
C ASP A 22 -2.87 5.02 -6.82
N LEU A 23 -1.57 4.76 -6.60
CA LEU A 23 -1.11 3.93 -5.50
C LEU A 23 -1.34 4.65 -4.15
N GLN A 24 -2.18 4.06 -3.30
CA GLN A 24 -2.54 4.60 -1.97
C GLN A 24 -1.53 4.20 -0.89
N ILE A 25 -0.24 4.43 -1.15
CA ILE A 25 0.87 4.10 -0.22
C ILE A 25 1.77 5.34 -0.12
N GLU A 26 2.27 5.63 1.09
CA GLU A 26 3.22 6.72 1.28
C GLU A 26 4.55 6.43 0.57
N GLU A 27 5.17 7.46 -0.02
CA GLU A 27 6.43 7.29 -0.77
C GLU A 27 7.56 6.71 0.08
N SER A 28 7.56 7.00 1.39
CA SER A 28 8.55 6.43 2.32
C SER A 28 8.36 4.93 2.56
N GLU A 29 7.14 4.42 2.45
CA GLU A 29 6.85 2.98 2.52
C GLU A 29 7.14 2.29 1.18
N ILE A 30 6.86 2.97 0.06
CA ILE A 30 7.26 2.50 -1.27
C ILE A 30 8.78 2.30 -1.33
N TRP A 31 9.55 3.27 -0.82
CA TRP A 31 11.01 3.16 -0.73
C TRP A 31 11.46 1.93 0.07
N ASP A 32 10.89 1.70 1.25
CA ASP A 32 11.22 0.54 2.09
C ASP A 32 10.97 -0.77 1.33
N LYS A 33 9.86 -0.87 0.60
CA LYS A 33 9.51 -2.04 -0.21
C LYS A 33 10.44 -2.24 -1.39
N VAL A 34 10.85 -1.17 -2.06
CA VAL A 34 11.81 -1.24 -3.17
C VAL A 34 13.19 -1.67 -2.69
N ILE A 35 13.65 -1.15 -1.55
CA ILE A 35 14.91 -1.60 -0.93
C ILE A 35 14.82 -3.06 -0.49
N GLN A 36 13.70 -3.46 0.14
CA GLN A 36 13.48 -4.85 0.53
C GLN A 36 13.55 -5.78 -0.69
N TRP A 37 12.84 -5.45 -1.77
CA TRP A 37 12.88 -6.21 -3.02
C TRP A 37 14.29 -6.25 -3.61
N GLY A 38 14.98 -5.10 -3.70
CA GLY A 38 16.34 -5.03 -4.26
C GLY A 38 17.35 -5.87 -3.49
N LYS A 39 17.22 -5.95 -2.15
CA LYS A 39 18.09 -6.79 -1.31
C LYS A 39 17.90 -8.28 -1.58
N GLU A 40 16.66 -8.72 -1.75
CA GLU A 40 16.33 -10.12 -2.03
C GLU A 40 16.77 -10.54 -3.43
N GLN A 41 16.77 -9.61 -4.39
CA GLN A 41 17.22 -9.85 -5.75
C GLN A 41 18.74 -9.70 -5.94
N THR A 42 19.46 -9.19 -4.94
CA THR A 42 20.92 -9.02 -4.99
C THR A 42 21.59 -10.04 -4.08
N PRO A 43 22.21 -11.10 -4.64
CA PRO A 43 22.81 -12.15 -3.83
C PRO A 43 23.97 -11.64 -2.97
N ASP A 44 24.26 -12.35 -1.88
CA ASP A 44 25.42 -12.13 -0.99
C ASP A 44 25.49 -10.77 -0.28
N LEU A 45 24.36 -10.05 -0.17
CA LEU A 45 24.30 -8.83 0.62
C LEU A 45 24.31 -9.11 2.14
N PRO A 46 25.21 -8.46 2.91
CA PRO A 46 25.18 -8.54 4.36
C PRO A 46 23.88 -7.96 4.92
N SER A 47 23.37 -8.54 6.01
CA SER A 47 22.17 -8.02 6.67
C SER A 47 22.39 -6.65 7.31
N ASP A 48 23.58 -6.43 7.89
CA ASP A 48 23.96 -5.14 8.49
C ASP A 48 24.56 -4.20 7.44
N LEU A 49 23.96 -3.03 7.28
CA LEU A 49 24.39 -2.00 6.34
C LEU A 49 25.81 -1.48 6.63
N ASN A 50 26.28 -1.55 7.88
CA ASN A 50 27.64 -1.15 8.24
C ASN A 50 28.72 -2.08 7.67
N GLN A 51 28.34 -3.30 7.28
CA GLN A 51 29.24 -4.28 6.65
C GLN A 51 29.27 -4.16 5.13
N TRP A 52 28.53 -3.20 4.56
CA TRP A 52 28.43 -3.07 3.11
C TRP A 52 29.69 -2.48 2.51
N THR A 53 30.21 -3.17 1.50
CA THR A 53 31.31 -2.67 0.66
C THR A 53 30.77 -1.82 -0.48
N GLU A 54 31.65 -1.07 -1.14
CA GLU A 54 31.29 -0.31 -2.35
C GLU A 54 30.71 -1.21 -3.45
N LYS A 55 31.23 -2.45 -3.57
CA LYS A 55 30.69 -3.46 -4.48
C LYS A 55 29.23 -3.80 -4.14
N ASN A 56 28.90 -3.97 -2.86
CA ASN A 56 27.54 -4.29 -2.43
C ASN A 56 26.54 -3.18 -2.83
N PHE A 57 26.94 -1.92 -2.66
CA PHE A 57 26.12 -0.78 -3.10
C PHE A 57 26.01 -0.71 -4.62
N LEU A 58 27.07 -1.02 -5.36
CA LEU A 58 27.05 -1.04 -6.83
C LEU A 58 26.16 -2.17 -7.37
N ASP A 59 26.23 -3.35 -6.76
CA ASP A 59 25.40 -4.50 -7.12
C ASP A 59 23.91 -4.18 -6.87
N LEU A 60 23.57 -3.64 -5.68
CA LEU A 60 22.20 -3.18 -5.38
C LEU A 60 21.74 -2.08 -6.35
N LYS A 61 22.61 -1.11 -6.65
CA LYS A 61 22.31 -0.03 -7.59
C LYS A 61 21.96 -0.59 -8.97
N THR A 62 22.70 -1.60 -9.42
CA THR A 62 22.47 -2.25 -10.71
C THR A 62 21.11 -2.95 -10.72
N THR A 63 20.76 -3.66 -9.64
CA THR A 63 19.46 -4.31 -9.46
C THR A 63 18.29 -3.30 -9.45
N LEU A 64 18.50 -2.11 -8.91
CA LEU A 64 17.46 -1.08 -8.75
C LEU A 64 17.52 0.03 -9.79
N ASP A 65 18.34 -0.09 -10.82
CA ASP A 65 18.64 1.00 -11.77
C ASP A 65 17.37 1.55 -12.44
N GLN A 66 16.43 0.67 -12.80
CA GLN A 66 15.15 1.07 -13.40
C GLN A 66 14.11 1.56 -12.38
N CYS A 67 14.27 1.19 -11.11
CA CYS A 67 13.33 1.54 -10.04
C CYS A 67 13.65 2.90 -9.40
N ILE A 68 14.93 3.22 -9.22
CA ILE A 68 15.41 4.47 -8.58
C ILE A 68 14.79 5.72 -9.21
N PRO A 69 14.76 5.88 -10.56
CA PRO A 69 14.17 7.06 -11.20
C PRO A 69 12.66 7.20 -11.02
N LEU A 70 11.96 6.15 -10.57
CA LEU A 70 10.50 6.12 -10.42
C LEU A 70 10.04 6.49 -8.99
N ILE A 71 10.97 6.65 -8.05
CA ILE A 71 10.68 7.05 -6.68
C ILE A 71 10.48 8.56 -6.60
N ARG A 72 9.41 9.01 -5.93
CA ARG A 72 9.08 10.44 -5.82
C ARG A 72 9.72 11.05 -4.58
N TYR A 73 11.06 11.10 -4.55
CA TYR A 73 11.83 11.56 -3.38
C TYR A 73 11.38 12.93 -2.83
N PHE A 74 11.06 13.87 -3.71
CA PHE A 74 10.62 15.23 -3.33
C PHE A 74 9.22 15.29 -2.71
N GLN A 75 8.49 14.17 -2.70
CA GLN A 75 7.19 14.03 -2.04
C GLN A 75 7.31 13.31 -0.68
N MET A 76 8.51 12.87 -0.30
CA MET A 76 8.79 12.31 1.02
C MET A 76 9.07 13.42 2.04
N SER A 77 8.78 13.14 3.31
CA SER A 77 9.18 14.05 4.38
C SER A 77 10.71 14.07 4.52
N GLY A 78 11.29 15.22 4.88
CA GLY A 78 12.73 15.31 5.15
C GLY A 78 13.20 14.34 6.23
N LYS A 79 12.35 14.06 7.23
CA LYS A 79 12.59 13.05 8.27
C LYS A 79 12.76 11.66 7.67
N ASP A 80 11.86 11.26 6.76
CA ASP A 80 11.93 9.95 6.10
C ASP A 80 13.13 9.84 5.17
N ILE A 81 13.48 10.92 4.44
CA ILE A 81 14.70 10.92 3.62
C ILE A 81 15.94 10.68 4.48
N VAL A 82 16.08 11.39 5.61
CA VAL A 82 17.23 11.25 6.49
C VAL A 82 17.30 9.87 7.14
N ALA A 83 16.15 9.31 7.55
CA ALA A 83 16.11 8.02 8.24
C ALA A 83 16.24 6.83 7.29
N LYS A 84 15.58 6.86 6.13
CA LYS A 84 15.40 5.69 5.26
C LYS A 84 16.22 5.76 3.97
N VAL A 85 16.39 6.94 3.38
CA VAL A 85 17.03 7.11 2.06
C VAL A 85 18.53 7.37 2.21
N LYS A 86 18.93 8.26 3.14
CA LYS A 86 20.33 8.63 3.41
C LYS A 86 21.28 7.43 3.62
N PRO A 87 20.91 6.34 4.31
CA PRO A 87 21.78 5.17 4.47
C PRO A 87 22.21 4.55 3.13
N TYR A 88 21.36 4.67 2.10
CA TYR A 88 21.60 4.12 0.77
C TYR A 88 22.06 5.17 -0.25
N ARG A 89 22.47 6.37 0.18
CA ARG A 89 22.83 7.48 -0.74
C ARG A 89 23.81 7.10 -1.86
N GLN A 90 24.66 6.09 -1.64
CA GLN A 90 25.63 5.61 -2.64
C GLN A 90 24.94 5.05 -3.90
N ILE A 91 23.72 4.52 -3.78
CA ILE A 91 22.98 4.00 -4.94
C ILE A 91 22.34 5.11 -5.77
N LEU A 92 22.10 6.29 -5.17
CA LEU A 92 21.32 7.37 -5.78
C LEU A 92 22.09 8.20 -6.81
N GLY A 93 23.41 8.03 -6.92
CA GLY A 93 24.24 8.91 -7.75
C GLY A 93 24.37 10.31 -7.14
N LEU A 94 25.51 10.96 -7.40
CA LEU A 94 25.86 12.21 -6.73
C LEU A 94 24.85 13.34 -7.01
N ASN A 95 24.48 13.54 -8.29
CA ASN A 95 23.58 14.63 -8.67
C ASN A 95 22.20 14.53 -8.02
N LEU A 96 21.60 13.34 -7.98
CA LEU A 96 20.27 13.15 -7.38
C LEU A 96 20.32 13.33 -5.86
N TRP A 97 21.35 12.80 -5.20
CA TRP A 97 21.50 12.99 -3.75
C TRP A 97 21.70 14.47 -3.38
N ASP A 98 22.49 15.20 -4.16
CA ASP A 98 22.72 16.63 -3.95
C ASP A 98 21.45 17.45 -4.19
N ASP A 99 20.67 17.13 -5.22
CA ASP A 99 19.37 17.77 -5.49
C ASP A 99 18.35 17.49 -4.36
N ILE A 100 18.28 16.25 -3.88
CA ILE A 100 17.44 15.87 -2.73
C ILE A 100 17.86 16.64 -1.48
N SER A 101 19.17 16.68 -1.20
CA SER A 101 19.72 17.37 -0.03
C SER A 101 19.45 18.87 -0.08
N THR A 102 19.62 19.47 -1.26
CA THR A 102 19.31 20.88 -1.54
C THR A 102 17.85 21.19 -1.24
N LYS A 103 16.91 20.41 -1.77
CA LYS A 103 15.46 20.62 -1.52
C LYS A 103 15.04 20.45 -0.07
N ILE A 104 15.75 19.63 0.71
CA ILE A 104 15.48 19.48 2.15
C ILE A 104 15.92 20.73 2.92
N MET A 105 17.02 21.36 2.52
CA MET A 105 17.55 22.56 3.18
C MET A 105 16.81 23.83 2.74
N ASP A 106 16.49 23.93 1.45
CA ASP A 106 15.78 25.03 0.83
C ASP A 106 14.75 24.48 -0.17
N PRO A 107 13.46 24.42 0.22
CA PRO A 107 12.39 23.93 -0.64
C PRO A 107 12.22 24.71 -1.95
N ASP A 108 12.65 25.97 -2.01
CA ASP A 108 12.50 26.85 -3.17
C ASP A 108 13.70 26.80 -4.13
N ALA A 109 14.81 26.19 -3.71
CA ALA A 109 16.02 26.08 -4.52
C ALA A 109 15.77 25.35 -5.85
N SER A 110 16.37 25.86 -6.94
CA SER A 110 16.33 25.19 -8.24
C SER A 110 17.22 23.96 -8.26
N ILE A 111 16.74 22.87 -8.87
CA ILE A 111 17.48 21.61 -9.00
C ILE A 111 17.48 21.11 -10.45
N SER A 112 18.39 20.19 -10.76
CA SER A 112 18.52 19.60 -12.09
C SER A 112 17.62 18.37 -12.30
N SER A 113 17.34 17.65 -11.21
CA SER A 113 16.56 16.43 -11.22
C SER A 113 15.09 16.66 -11.61
N THR A 114 14.53 15.72 -12.35
CA THR A 114 13.09 15.74 -12.68
C THR A 114 12.27 15.48 -11.43
N ILE A 115 11.36 16.40 -11.10
CA ILE A 115 10.44 16.24 -9.98
C ILE A 115 9.19 15.50 -10.46
N LEU A 116 9.00 14.29 -9.97
CA LEU A 116 7.77 13.54 -10.20
C LEU A 116 6.61 14.12 -9.35
N PRO A 117 5.41 14.27 -9.92
CA PRO A 117 4.25 14.79 -9.21
C PRO A 117 3.79 13.82 -8.11
N ALA A 118 3.20 14.34 -7.04
CA ALA A 118 2.62 13.52 -5.97
C ALA A 118 1.58 12.52 -6.51
N ARG A 119 1.55 11.31 -5.95
CA ARG A 119 0.49 10.33 -6.25
C ARG A 119 -0.85 10.85 -5.78
N LYS A 120 -1.89 10.56 -6.56
CA LYS A 120 -3.28 10.91 -6.26
C LYS A 120 -3.74 10.08 -5.07
N LYS A 121 -3.75 10.69 -3.88
CA LYS A 121 -4.46 10.14 -2.75
C LYS A 121 -5.94 10.32 -3.02
N ILE A 122 -6.65 9.22 -3.28
CA ILE A 122 -8.10 9.27 -3.33
C ILE A 122 -8.51 9.33 -1.87
N PRO A 123 -9.16 10.41 -1.40
CA PRO A 123 -9.70 10.40 -0.06
C PRO A 123 -10.64 9.21 0.02
N VAL A 124 -10.33 8.23 0.86
CA VAL A 124 -11.27 7.17 1.24
C VAL A 124 -12.30 7.79 2.18
N GLN A 125 -12.93 8.89 1.76
CA GLN A 125 -14.23 9.27 2.26
C GLN A 125 -15.19 8.59 1.31
N LEU A 126 -15.52 7.33 1.62
CA LEU A 126 -16.76 6.77 1.14
C LEU A 126 -17.84 7.81 1.48
N PRO A 127 -18.73 8.18 0.53
CA PRO A 127 -19.78 9.12 0.83
C PRO A 127 -20.50 8.65 2.08
N VAL A 128 -20.61 9.51 3.10
CA VAL A 128 -21.45 9.26 4.27
C VAL A 128 -22.86 9.16 3.72
N ARG A 129 -23.30 7.94 3.47
CA ARG A 129 -24.68 7.66 3.14
C ARG A 129 -25.35 7.54 4.50
N GLU A 130 -26.21 8.49 4.85
CA GLU A 130 -27.19 8.29 5.91
C GLU A 130 -28.11 7.13 5.45
N VAL A 131 -27.71 5.90 5.73
CA VAL A 131 -28.50 4.72 5.42
C VAL A 131 -29.17 4.30 6.72
N HIS A 132 -30.49 4.46 6.77
CA HIS A 132 -31.30 3.74 7.74
C HIS A 132 -31.19 2.25 7.41
N PHE A 133 -30.27 1.57 8.09
CA PHE A 133 -30.08 0.14 7.99
C PHE A 133 -31.29 -0.58 8.59
N ILE A 134 -32.02 -1.35 7.78
CA ILE A 134 -33.07 -2.27 8.25
C ILE A 134 -32.46 -3.65 8.28
N ASN A 135 -32.15 -4.14 9.46
CA ASN A 135 -31.59 -5.46 9.64
C ASN A 135 -32.61 -6.55 9.31
N SER A 136 -32.41 -7.24 8.17
CA SER A 136 -33.22 -8.39 7.78
C SER A 136 -32.66 -9.73 8.27
N SER A 137 -31.56 -9.74 9.03
CA SER A 137 -30.90 -10.94 9.53
C SER A 137 -31.47 -11.38 10.87
N SER A 138 -31.68 -12.68 11.04
CA SER A 138 -32.03 -13.29 12.32
C SER A 138 -30.82 -13.82 13.09
N VAL A 139 -29.63 -13.79 12.49
CA VAL A 139 -28.38 -14.36 13.06
C VAL A 139 -27.44 -13.26 13.53
N ILE A 140 -27.40 -12.13 12.81
CA ILE A 140 -26.58 -10.98 13.16
C ILE A 140 -27.48 -9.81 13.57
N ASN A 141 -27.13 -9.15 14.67
CA ASN A 141 -27.74 -7.89 15.09
C ASN A 141 -26.90 -6.67 14.63
N ASP A 142 -27.44 -5.48 14.85
CA ASP A 142 -26.83 -4.21 14.42
C ASP A 142 -25.48 -3.96 15.10
N GLU A 143 -25.30 -4.51 16.31
CA GLU A 143 -24.03 -4.46 17.00
C GLU A 143 -22.92 -5.21 16.25
N HIS A 144 -23.15 -6.39 15.68
CA HIS A 144 -22.09 -7.03 14.90
C HIS A 144 -21.86 -6.30 13.57
N PHE A 145 -22.88 -5.69 12.96
CA PHE A 145 -22.67 -4.86 11.76
C PHE A 145 -21.78 -3.65 12.06
N ALA A 146 -21.97 -2.98 13.21
CA ALA A 146 -21.09 -1.90 13.65
C ALA A 146 -19.64 -2.38 13.90
N GLU A 147 -19.48 -3.60 14.43
CA GLU A 147 -18.16 -4.20 14.66
C GLU A 147 -17.45 -4.56 13.35
N ILE A 148 -18.13 -5.25 12.44
CA ILE A 148 -17.63 -5.56 11.10
C ILE A 148 -17.24 -4.27 10.37
N SER A 149 -18.08 -3.24 10.43
CA SER A 149 -17.80 -1.92 9.84
C SER A 149 -16.51 -1.30 10.40
N SER A 150 -16.30 -1.41 11.72
CA SER A 150 -15.06 -0.91 12.33
C SER A 150 -13.82 -1.69 11.91
N TRP A 151 -13.95 -2.99 11.62
CA TRP A 151 -12.84 -3.81 11.10
C TRP A 151 -12.49 -3.46 9.66
N ILE A 152 -13.49 -3.18 8.82
CA ILE A 152 -13.28 -2.73 7.42
C ILE A 152 -12.44 -1.45 7.41
N ASP A 153 -12.81 -0.48 8.25
CA ASP A 153 -12.12 0.82 8.34
C ASP A 153 -10.90 0.82 9.26
N ARG A 154 -10.57 -0.33 9.87
CA ARG A 154 -9.49 -0.50 10.85
C ARG A 154 -9.55 0.55 11.97
N ARG A 155 -10.75 0.89 12.43
CA ARG A 155 -10.94 1.88 13.50
C ARG A 155 -10.55 1.28 14.86
N PRO A 156 -9.99 2.10 15.77
CA PRO A 156 -9.66 1.66 17.12
C PRO A 156 -10.92 1.46 17.99
N SER A 157 -12.02 2.09 17.61
CA SER A 157 -13.31 2.02 18.30
C SER A 157 -14.41 1.56 17.34
N LYS A 158 -15.34 0.79 17.89
CA LYS A 158 -16.56 0.35 17.22
C LYS A 158 -17.39 1.56 16.76
N TYR A 159 -18.09 1.42 15.64
CA TYR A 159 -19.09 2.41 15.21
C TYR A 159 -20.28 2.43 16.16
N ASP A 160 -20.94 3.59 16.29
CA ASP A 160 -22.32 3.60 16.77
C ASP A 160 -23.21 2.91 15.72
N ILE A 161 -24.22 2.16 16.16
CA ILE A 161 -25.18 1.50 15.27
C ILE A 161 -25.90 2.48 14.34
N THR A 162 -26.03 3.75 14.75
CA THR A 162 -26.66 4.82 13.97
C THR A 162 -25.72 5.48 12.97
N GLU A 163 -24.42 5.22 13.06
CA GLU A 163 -23.37 5.87 12.26
C GLU A 163 -22.64 4.89 11.33
N ILE A 164 -23.21 3.72 11.07
CA ILE A 164 -22.63 2.71 10.19
C ILE A 164 -22.64 3.24 8.74
N PRO A 165 -21.48 3.42 8.06
CA PRO A 165 -21.43 4.00 6.72
C PRO A 165 -21.66 2.97 5.60
N TYR A 166 -22.10 1.75 5.95
CA TYR A 166 -22.19 0.60 5.06
C TYR A 166 -23.63 0.07 4.95
N GLU A 167 -23.99 -0.35 3.74
CA GLU A 167 -25.21 -1.12 3.49
C GLU A 167 -24.84 -2.60 3.33
N PHE A 168 -25.32 -3.43 4.24
CA PHE A 168 -25.07 -4.87 4.18
C PHE A 168 -26.17 -5.60 3.42
N ASN A 169 -25.80 -6.21 2.30
CA ASN A 169 -26.70 -7.01 1.47
C ASN A 169 -26.41 -8.50 1.64
N LEU A 170 -27.46 -9.29 1.89
CA LEU A 170 -27.33 -10.75 1.99
C LEU A 170 -27.18 -11.37 0.59
N LEU A 171 -25.95 -11.76 0.24
CA LEU A 171 -25.64 -12.39 -1.03
C LEU A 171 -25.99 -13.88 -1.06
N LEU A 172 -25.66 -14.62 0.01
CA LEU A 172 -25.83 -16.07 0.08
C LEU A 172 -26.38 -16.47 1.45
N ARG A 173 -27.36 -17.38 1.47
CA ARG A 173 -27.85 -18.03 2.70
C ARG A 173 -27.92 -19.53 2.48
N GLY A 174 -27.14 -20.32 3.22
CA GLY A 174 -27.06 -21.78 3.04
C GLY A 174 -28.43 -22.48 3.10
N THR A 175 -29.34 -22.02 3.95
CA THR A 175 -30.71 -22.56 4.05
C THR A 175 -31.63 -22.21 2.88
N ARG A 176 -31.31 -21.17 2.09
CA ARG A 176 -32.07 -20.74 0.89
C ARG A 176 -31.42 -21.26 -0.39
N ASP A 177 -30.11 -21.12 -0.48
CA ASP A 177 -29.35 -21.24 -1.72
C ASP A 177 -28.54 -22.55 -1.78
N GLY A 178 -28.42 -23.26 -0.66
CA GLY A 178 -27.55 -24.43 -0.52
C GLY A 178 -26.12 -24.06 -0.15
N PHE A 179 -25.37 -25.03 0.36
CA PHE A 179 -24.00 -24.86 0.86
C PHE A 179 -22.98 -25.54 -0.06
N THR A 180 -23.04 -25.25 -1.36
CA THR A 180 -22.11 -25.78 -2.36
C THR A 180 -21.16 -24.70 -2.87
N SER A 181 -19.92 -25.08 -3.16
CA SER A 181 -18.91 -24.19 -3.74
C SER A 181 -19.38 -23.59 -5.07
N GLU A 182 -20.06 -24.37 -5.90
CA GLU A 182 -20.64 -23.89 -7.17
C GLU A 182 -21.63 -22.74 -6.97
N THR A 183 -22.53 -22.85 -5.98
CA THR A 183 -23.49 -21.78 -5.68
C THR A 183 -22.80 -20.52 -5.18
N PHE A 184 -21.76 -20.65 -4.35
CA PHE A 184 -20.97 -19.51 -3.88
C PHE A 184 -20.33 -18.76 -5.05
N HIS A 185 -19.58 -19.46 -5.91
CA HIS A 185 -18.91 -18.85 -7.05
C HIS A 185 -19.90 -18.19 -8.01
N ARG A 186 -21.03 -18.85 -8.26
CA ARG A 186 -22.11 -18.31 -9.11
C ARG A 186 -22.71 -17.00 -8.55
N LEU A 187 -22.84 -16.88 -7.24
CA LEU A 187 -23.48 -15.72 -6.61
C LEU A 187 -22.49 -14.61 -6.21
N CYS A 188 -21.22 -14.91 -5.97
CA CYS A 188 -20.26 -13.98 -5.38
C CYS A 188 -19.18 -13.48 -6.35
N ASP A 189 -18.70 -14.30 -7.31
CA ASP A 189 -17.46 -13.99 -8.04
C ASP A 189 -17.54 -12.78 -8.98
N ASN A 190 -18.74 -12.44 -9.47
CA ASN A 190 -18.95 -11.36 -10.45
C ASN A 190 -19.63 -10.11 -9.85
N ILE A 191 -19.73 -10.01 -8.52
CA ILE A 191 -20.31 -8.82 -7.87
C ILE A 191 -19.20 -7.78 -7.65
N LEU A 192 -19.25 -6.70 -8.44
CA LEU A 192 -18.25 -5.63 -8.48
C LEU A 192 -18.25 -4.69 -7.26
N ILE A 193 -19.01 -4.96 -6.20
CA ILE A 193 -19.23 -4.02 -5.08
C ILE A 193 -19.35 -4.78 -3.73
N TYR A 194 -18.33 -4.59 -2.88
CA TYR A 194 -18.15 -4.83 -1.43
C TYR A 194 -18.37 -6.24 -0.80
N LEU A 195 -17.31 -6.68 -0.11
CA LEU A 195 -17.20 -7.65 1.01
C LEU A 195 -18.28 -8.74 1.13
N ALA A 196 -17.98 -9.94 0.61
CA ALA A 196 -18.69 -11.16 0.94
C ALA A 196 -18.28 -11.65 2.35
N LEU A 197 -19.16 -11.48 3.34
CA LEU A 197 -18.98 -12.08 4.67
C LEU A 197 -19.51 -13.52 4.68
N TRP A 198 -18.60 -14.46 4.99
CA TRP A 198 -18.94 -15.86 5.24
C TRP A 198 -19.52 -15.97 6.65
N LEU A 199 -20.80 -16.34 6.75
CA LEU A 199 -21.42 -16.67 8.04
C LEU A 199 -21.72 -18.16 8.05
N LEU A 200 -21.12 -18.85 9.02
CA LEU A 200 -21.36 -20.25 9.36
C LEU A 200 -22.80 -20.47 9.85
#